data_AF-A0A1Q7H8C9-F1
#
_entry.id   AF-A0A1Q7H8C9-F1
#
_cell.length_a   1.000
_cell.length_b   1.000
_cell.length_c   1.000
_cell.angle_alpha   90.00
_cell.angle_beta   90.00
_cell.angle_gamma   90.00
#
_symmetry.space_group_name_H-M   'P 1'
#
loop_
_entity.id
_entity.type
_entity.pdbx_description
1 polymer ?
#
loop_
_entity_poly.entity_id
_entity_poly.type
_entity_poly.pdbx_seq_one_letter_code
_entity_poly.pdbx_strand_id
1 'polypeptide(L)'
;MDLDQRVCDRARRSRDARFDGRFFIAVTTTGVYCRPICPARAPKDEHVRYFPTAAAAEAAGFRPCLRCRPEASPGTPAWLGTSGIVSRALRMIGDGALRGEGAASVLRGAGAPGLNLRGAGAPGLNLRGAGAPGLNNDGVEQLAGRLGVTARHLRRLFLQHLGATPLDVALTRRVHFAKKLLDETSLAFHQVAIASGFGSLRRFNGQIRRTYSRTPTQLRRLARQKAAADPDCYRFRLAYRPPYDWDAMLAFLSARATPGVESVIPAPRPTTKNAKTAKGANDEARQSLRSSRPLRSSWSSSDGSRYRRTISVDGRHGSIEVSRLESRSALSLEVRFPDPRALLFIVERVKAMFDLGADPAIIAEHLRADPLLRGPLAKHPGIRTPGAWDGFELAVRAILGQQISVRAATTMAGRIATMFGSPAISGDQSEWLFPTPAQLAHAAIERAGVVSARAETIRSLARRVADATITFNSSVDAREMVSALKDLPGIGDWTAEYIAMRALGEPDAFPSGDLVLRRMAGGCAARELDRRSASWRPWRAYAVMLLWQSARDEHDTSSRRRHAQRDGRSKLHDGNGRSARVSSAHGAT
;
A
#
# COMPACT_ATOMS: atom_id res chain seq x y z
N MET A 1 20.57 -14.58 17.28
CA MET A 1 19.82 -14.18 18.48
C MET A 1 20.01 -15.30 19.48
N ASP A 2 20.87 -15.09 20.47
CA ASP A 2 21.11 -16.10 21.50
C ASP A 2 19.85 -16.17 22.37
N LEU A 3 19.20 -17.34 22.41
CA LEU A 3 17.99 -17.55 23.21
C LEU A 3 18.42 -17.87 24.64
N ASP A 4 18.29 -16.91 25.56
CA ASP A 4 18.51 -17.17 26.98
C ASP A 4 17.50 -18.21 27.49
N GLN A 5 18.04 -19.38 27.84
CA GLN A 5 17.28 -20.55 28.26
C GLN A 5 16.42 -20.26 29.51
N ARG A 6 16.93 -19.45 30.44
CA ARG A 6 16.20 -19.09 31.67
C ARG A 6 14.97 -18.22 31.37
N VAL A 7 15.07 -17.35 30.37
CA VAL A 7 13.95 -16.50 29.91
C VAL A 7 12.91 -17.36 29.19
N CYS A 8 13.34 -18.26 28.30
CA CYS A 8 12.46 -19.17 27.58
C CYS A 8 11.70 -20.13 28.53
N ASP A 9 12.37 -20.68 29.54
CA ASP A 9 11.73 -21.56 30.54
C ASP A 9 10.68 -20.83 31.36
N ARG A 10 10.98 -19.61 31.81
CA ARG A 10 10.02 -18.77 32.54
C ARG A 10 8.79 -18.48 31.69
N ALA A 11 9.00 -18.01 30.46
CA ALA A 11 7.95 -17.66 29.53
C ALA A 11 7.05 -18.86 29.15
N ARG A 12 7.64 -20.05 28.97
CA ARG A 12 6.90 -21.29 28.73
C ARG A 12 6.04 -21.70 29.92
N ARG A 13 6.58 -21.65 31.14
CA ARG A 13 5.88 -22.07 32.36
C ARG A 13 4.73 -21.13 32.69
N SER A 14 4.93 -19.82 32.54
CA SER A 14 3.89 -18.81 32.79
C SER A 14 2.93 -18.60 31.61
N ARG A 15 3.16 -19.26 30.47
CA ARG A 15 2.43 -19.03 29.21
C ARG A 15 2.36 -17.55 28.84
N ASP A 16 3.48 -16.86 28.96
CA ASP A 16 3.54 -15.41 28.79
C ASP A 16 3.29 -15.02 27.33
N ALA A 17 2.18 -14.35 27.09
CA ALA A 17 1.77 -13.90 25.76
C ALA A 17 2.76 -12.93 25.12
N ARG A 18 3.63 -12.26 25.88
CA ARG A 18 4.67 -11.36 25.35
C ARG A 18 5.78 -12.11 24.61
N PHE A 19 5.93 -13.41 24.87
CA PHE A 19 6.93 -14.26 24.24
C PHE A 19 6.36 -15.14 23.11
N ASP A 20 5.06 -15.06 22.91
CA ASP A 20 4.38 -15.72 21.82
C ASP A 20 4.98 -15.30 20.46
N GLY A 21 5.42 -16.25 19.64
CA GLY A 21 6.10 -15.98 18.37
C GLY A 21 7.59 -15.68 18.45
N ARG A 22 8.13 -15.38 19.64
CA ARG A 22 9.56 -15.05 19.81
C ARG A 22 10.47 -16.27 19.82
N PHE A 23 9.92 -17.42 20.21
CA PHE A 23 10.59 -18.72 20.17
C PHE A 23 9.55 -19.84 20.14
N PHE A 24 10.02 -21.05 19.82
CA PHE A 24 9.23 -22.26 19.73
C PHE A 24 9.81 -23.34 20.63
N ILE A 25 8.93 -24.16 21.20
CA ILE A 25 9.24 -25.18 22.20
C ILE A 25 9.14 -26.53 21.51
N ALA A 26 10.26 -27.16 21.20
CA ALA A 26 10.31 -28.51 20.67
C ALA A 26 10.40 -29.53 21.80
N VAL A 27 9.44 -30.44 21.86
CA VAL A 27 9.35 -31.48 22.89
C VAL A 27 9.98 -32.76 22.35
N THR A 28 11.16 -33.11 22.85
CA THR A 28 11.98 -34.24 22.37
C THR A 28 11.26 -35.58 22.47
N THR A 29 10.46 -35.80 23.52
CA THR A 29 9.74 -37.06 23.75
C THR A 29 8.58 -37.30 22.80
N THR A 30 7.93 -36.24 22.31
CA THR A 30 6.75 -36.38 21.42
C THR A 30 7.06 -36.08 19.97
N GLY A 31 8.25 -35.53 19.68
CA GLY A 31 8.61 -35.00 18.37
C GLY A 31 7.75 -33.81 17.95
N VAL A 32 7.05 -33.14 18.88
CA VAL A 32 6.14 -32.03 18.59
C VAL A 32 6.76 -30.70 19.02
N TYR A 33 6.67 -29.66 18.19
CA TYR A 33 6.97 -28.30 18.63
C TYR A 33 5.70 -27.47 18.86
N CYS A 34 5.72 -26.54 19.81
CA CYS A 34 4.58 -25.72 20.22
C CYS A 34 4.99 -24.27 20.55
N ARG A 35 3.98 -23.42 20.78
CA ARG A 35 4.15 -22.01 21.18
C ARG A 35 4.31 -21.88 22.70
N PRO A 36 4.93 -20.80 23.20
CA PRO A 36 5.01 -20.51 24.64
C PRO A 36 3.64 -20.42 25.32
N ILE A 37 2.61 -20.01 24.58
CA ILE A 37 1.23 -19.90 25.07
C ILE A 37 0.40 -21.18 24.89
N CYS A 38 1.02 -22.31 24.53
CA CYS A 38 0.28 -23.53 24.22
C CYS A 38 -0.59 -23.96 25.42
N PRO A 39 -1.90 -24.25 25.20
CA PRO A 39 -2.78 -24.70 26.28
C PRO A 39 -2.45 -26.12 26.75
N ALA A 40 -1.58 -26.86 26.04
CA ALA A 40 -1.09 -28.16 26.48
C ALA A 40 -0.33 -28.05 27.81
N ARG A 41 -0.25 -29.17 28.55
CA ARG A 41 0.55 -29.26 29.78
C ARG A 41 2.00 -28.93 29.45
N ALA A 42 2.62 -28.06 30.24
CA ALA A 42 4.01 -27.67 30.02
C ALA A 42 4.92 -28.91 30.16
N PRO A 43 5.73 -29.23 29.13
CA PRO A 43 6.68 -30.35 29.18
C PRO A 43 7.76 -30.12 30.25
N LYS A 44 8.46 -31.16 30.70
CA LYS A 44 9.59 -31.00 31.63
C LYS A 44 10.80 -30.38 30.92
N ASP A 45 11.62 -29.63 31.65
CA ASP A 45 12.75 -28.87 31.12
C ASP A 45 13.76 -29.79 30.39
N GLU A 46 13.99 -30.98 30.92
CA GLU A 46 14.84 -32.04 30.33
C GLU A 46 14.39 -32.53 28.94
N HIS A 47 13.11 -32.32 28.58
CA HIS A 47 12.53 -32.77 27.31
C HIS A 47 12.27 -31.63 26.34
N VAL A 48 12.85 -30.45 26.57
CA VAL A 48 12.56 -29.23 25.79
C VAL A 48 13.82 -28.71 25.11
N ARG A 49 13.67 -28.40 23.82
CA ARG A 49 14.63 -27.60 23.05
C ARG A 49 13.94 -26.35 22.54
N TYR A 50 14.64 -25.23 22.57
CA TYR A 50 14.12 -23.96 22.08
C TYR A 50 14.65 -23.67 20.68
N PHE A 51 13.77 -23.16 19.82
CA PHE A 51 14.10 -22.75 18.45
C PHE A 51 13.62 -21.31 18.21
N PRO A 52 14.40 -20.49 17.49
CA PRO A 52 14.03 -19.09 17.23
C PRO A 52 12.87 -18.99 16.24
N THR A 53 12.68 -19.99 15.38
CA THR A 53 11.62 -20.01 14.37
C THR A 53 10.95 -21.38 14.27
N ALA A 54 9.71 -21.41 13.79
CA ALA A 54 9.00 -22.65 13.49
C ALA A 54 9.76 -23.46 12.42
N ALA A 55 10.30 -22.78 11.41
CA ALA A 55 11.16 -23.37 10.40
C ALA A 55 12.37 -24.12 10.99
N ALA A 56 13.05 -23.55 12.00
CA ALA A 56 14.19 -24.20 12.64
C ALA A 56 13.80 -25.46 13.41
N ALA A 57 12.63 -25.46 14.07
CA ALA A 57 12.11 -26.65 14.74
C ALA A 57 11.72 -27.75 13.74
N GLU A 58 11.09 -27.41 12.62
CA GLU A 58 10.75 -28.36 11.56
C GLU A 58 12.00 -28.96 10.89
N ALA A 59 13.02 -28.13 10.63
CA ALA A 59 14.29 -28.59 10.06
C ALA A 59 15.00 -29.58 10.99
N ALA A 60 14.82 -29.45 12.31
CA ALA A 60 15.31 -30.38 13.31
C ALA A 60 14.44 -31.65 13.48
N GLY A 61 13.41 -31.84 12.64
CA GLY A 61 12.59 -33.05 12.58
C GLY A 61 11.31 -33.02 13.42
N PHE A 62 10.96 -31.89 14.03
CA PHE A 62 9.76 -31.77 14.87
C PHE A 62 8.51 -31.44 14.04
N ARG A 63 7.36 -32.03 14.40
CA ARG A 63 6.05 -31.75 13.78
C ARG A 63 5.26 -30.67 14.55
N PRO A 64 4.42 -29.85 13.89
CA PRO A 64 3.67 -28.79 14.56
C PRO A 64 2.60 -29.33 15.52
N CYS A 65 2.43 -28.67 16.67
CA CYS A 65 1.40 -28.99 17.64
C CYS A 65 0.00 -28.64 17.11
N LEU A 66 -0.90 -29.63 17.06
CA LEU A 66 -2.28 -29.43 16.61
C LEU A 66 -3.14 -28.56 17.53
N ARG A 67 -2.74 -28.37 18.80
CA ARG A 67 -3.50 -27.59 19.79
C ARG A 67 -3.23 -26.09 19.69
N CYS A 68 -1.96 -25.69 19.74
CA CYS A 68 -1.61 -24.27 19.66
C CYS A 68 -1.34 -23.78 18.25
N ARG A 69 -1.30 -24.70 17.26
CA ARG A 69 -1.04 -24.41 15.85
C ARG A 69 0.15 -23.44 15.71
N PRO A 70 1.37 -23.86 16.08
CA PRO A 70 2.54 -22.99 16.07
C PRO A 70 2.87 -22.43 14.68
N GLU A 71 2.38 -23.05 13.61
CA GLU A 71 2.38 -22.48 12.26
C GLU A 71 1.58 -21.17 12.15
N ALA A 72 0.67 -20.90 13.08
CA ALA A 72 -0.13 -19.69 13.22
C ALA A 72 0.35 -18.80 14.39
N SER A 73 1.65 -18.88 14.74
CA SER A 73 2.30 -17.95 15.69
C SER A 73 2.13 -16.48 15.26
N PRO A 74 2.24 -15.50 16.17
CA PRO A 74 1.96 -14.10 15.89
C PRO A 74 2.65 -13.60 14.62
N GLY A 75 1.82 -12.99 13.78
CA GLY A 75 2.10 -12.52 12.43
C GLY A 75 1.17 -13.13 11.35
N THR A 76 0.35 -14.08 11.78
CA THR A 76 -0.93 -14.39 11.15
C THR A 76 -1.95 -14.53 12.26
N PRO A 77 -3.08 -13.82 12.22
CA PRO A 77 -4.11 -14.01 13.20
C PRO A 77 -4.60 -15.47 13.30
N ALA A 78 -4.76 -15.99 14.52
CA ALA A 78 -5.11 -17.39 14.76
C ALA A 78 -6.43 -17.84 14.09
N TRP A 79 -7.34 -16.92 13.76
CA TRP A 79 -8.58 -17.21 13.00
C TRP A 79 -8.41 -17.18 11.47
N LEU A 80 -7.32 -16.60 10.95
CA LEU A 80 -6.96 -16.74 9.53
C LEU A 80 -6.29 -18.10 9.27
N GLY A 81 -5.74 -18.73 10.30
CA GLY A 81 -5.06 -20.03 10.21
C GLY A 81 -3.97 -20.03 9.14
N THR A 82 -3.78 -21.18 8.50
CA THR A 82 -2.86 -21.42 7.39
C THR A 82 -3.00 -20.43 6.20
N SER A 83 -4.16 -19.77 6.06
CA SER A 83 -4.45 -18.81 4.98
C SER A 83 -3.64 -17.51 5.06
N GLY A 84 -3.23 -17.07 6.27
CA GLY A 84 -2.48 -15.82 6.40
C GLY A 84 -1.02 -15.91 5.93
N ILE A 85 -0.36 -17.06 6.10
CA ILE A 85 0.96 -17.32 5.50
C ILE A 85 0.89 -17.23 3.99
N VAL A 86 -0.12 -17.89 3.38
CA VAL A 86 -0.33 -17.85 1.92
C VAL A 86 -0.62 -16.42 1.46
N SER A 87 -1.46 -15.68 2.17
CA SER A 87 -1.78 -14.28 1.86
C SER A 87 -0.56 -13.36 1.92
N ARG A 88 0.31 -13.52 2.93
CA ARG A 88 1.58 -12.76 3.05
C ARG A 88 2.56 -13.13 1.94
N ALA A 89 2.70 -14.43 1.65
CA ALA A 89 3.51 -14.91 0.54
C ALA A 89 3.03 -14.35 -0.80
N LEU A 90 1.71 -14.28 -1.05
CA LEU A 90 1.14 -13.70 -2.26
C LEU A 90 1.48 -12.20 -2.40
N ARG A 91 1.46 -11.44 -1.30
CA ARG A 91 1.90 -10.03 -1.29
C ARG A 91 3.39 -9.91 -1.63
N MET A 92 4.24 -10.72 -0.98
CA MET A 92 5.69 -10.76 -1.25
C MET A 92 6.02 -11.13 -2.69
N ILE A 93 5.32 -12.10 -3.28
CA ILE A 93 5.49 -12.47 -4.69
C ILE A 93 5.12 -11.29 -5.60
N GLY A 94 4.07 -10.53 -5.27
CA GLY A 94 3.69 -9.30 -5.98
C GLY A 94 4.76 -8.22 -5.91
N ASP A 95 5.33 -8.00 -4.73
CA ASP A 95 6.45 -7.09 -4.49
C ASP A 95 7.76 -7.56 -5.15
N GLY A 96 7.80 -8.77 -5.68
CA GLY A 96 8.92 -9.29 -6.46
C GLY A 96 9.89 -10.20 -5.72
N ALA A 97 9.50 -10.79 -4.58
CA ALA A 97 10.34 -11.72 -3.82
C ALA A 97 10.85 -12.93 -4.62
N LEU A 98 10.19 -13.27 -5.74
CA LEU A 98 10.60 -14.33 -6.66
C LEU A 98 10.99 -13.78 -8.04
N ARG A 99 11.55 -12.57 -8.16
CA ARG A 99 12.19 -12.08 -9.39
C ARG A 99 13.66 -12.52 -9.32
N GLY A 100 14.10 -13.44 -10.19
CA GLY A 100 15.47 -13.98 -10.16
C GLY A 100 16.56 -12.91 -10.12
N GLU A 101 17.77 -13.28 -9.66
CA GLU A 101 18.86 -12.35 -9.36
C GLU A 101 19.09 -11.29 -10.44
N GLY A 102 19.06 -10.03 -9.99
CA GLY A 102 19.05 -8.82 -10.82
C GLY A 102 18.10 -7.73 -10.32
N ALA A 103 17.15 -8.07 -9.43
CA ALA A 103 16.18 -7.14 -8.82
C ALA A 103 16.26 -7.08 -7.28
N ALA A 104 17.32 -7.61 -6.68
CA ALA A 104 17.52 -7.69 -5.23
C ALA A 104 17.92 -6.34 -4.58
N SER A 105 17.91 -5.23 -5.33
CA SER A 105 18.20 -3.89 -4.82
C SER A 105 16.97 -3.17 -4.26
N VAL A 106 15.75 -3.51 -4.69
CA VAL A 106 14.52 -2.84 -4.20
C VAL A 106 14.25 -3.12 -2.71
N LEU A 107 14.86 -4.17 -2.14
CA LEU A 107 14.69 -4.58 -0.75
C LEU A 107 15.89 -4.27 0.15
N ARG A 108 16.98 -3.74 -0.41
CA ARG A 108 18.10 -3.23 0.37
C ARG A 108 17.98 -1.72 0.36
N GLY A 109 17.81 -1.12 1.53
CA GLY A 109 18.05 0.30 1.72
C GLY A 109 19.34 0.67 0.99
N ALA A 110 19.31 1.77 0.25
CA ALA A 110 20.42 2.20 -0.58
C ALA A 110 21.75 2.17 0.20
N GLY A 111 22.75 1.45 -0.36
CA GLY A 111 24.17 1.63 -0.04
C GLY A 111 24.86 0.49 0.71
N ALA A 112 25.49 -0.45 -0.02
CA ALA A 112 26.72 -1.12 0.40
C ALA A 112 27.42 -1.77 -0.83
N PRO A 113 28.76 -1.66 -0.99
CA PRO A 113 29.49 -2.18 -2.15
C PRO A 113 29.71 -3.70 -2.05
N GLY A 114 29.86 -4.33 -3.22
CA GLY A 114 29.80 -5.77 -3.41
C GLY A 114 30.95 -6.57 -2.81
N LEU A 115 30.66 -7.86 -2.56
CA LEU A 115 31.64 -8.90 -2.29
C LEU A 115 31.39 -10.07 -3.22
N ASN A 116 32.36 -10.29 -4.11
CA ASN A 116 32.48 -11.44 -5.00
C ASN A 116 32.95 -12.64 -4.18
N LEU A 117 32.28 -13.79 -4.30
CA LEU A 117 32.87 -15.08 -3.91
C LEU A 117 32.71 -16.07 -5.06
N ARG A 118 33.82 -16.32 -5.73
CA ARG A 118 34.02 -17.44 -6.68
C ARG A 118 34.29 -18.72 -5.90
N GLY A 119 33.76 -19.83 -6.40
CA GLY A 119 34.44 -21.13 -6.40
C GLY A 119 33.90 -22.20 -5.45
N ALA A 120 33.30 -23.24 -6.01
CA ALA A 120 33.56 -24.66 -5.70
C ALA A 120 32.74 -25.58 -6.64
N GLY A 121 33.42 -26.48 -7.38
CA GLY A 121 32.83 -27.69 -8.00
C GLY A 121 32.53 -28.75 -6.92
N ALA A 122 31.86 -29.88 -7.12
CA ALA A 122 31.50 -30.68 -8.30
C ALA A 122 30.22 -31.52 -7.94
N PRO A 123 29.99 -32.76 -8.44
CA PRO A 123 29.13 -33.06 -9.58
C PRO A 123 27.86 -33.88 -9.26
N GLY A 124 26.92 -33.87 -10.22
CA GLY A 124 26.15 -35.05 -10.64
C GLY A 124 25.03 -35.56 -9.72
N LEU A 125 23.78 -35.20 -10.03
CA LEU A 125 22.64 -36.13 -9.99
C LEU A 125 21.50 -35.60 -10.86
N ASN A 126 21.14 -36.40 -11.85
CA ASN A 126 20.19 -36.10 -12.91
C ASN A 126 18.81 -36.65 -12.48
N LEU A 127 17.84 -35.78 -12.21
CA LEU A 127 16.43 -36.15 -12.09
C LEU A 127 15.56 -35.22 -12.93
N ARG A 128 14.87 -35.84 -13.89
CA ARG A 128 14.01 -35.23 -14.91
C ARG A 128 12.83 -34.49 -14.28
N GLY A 129 12.71 -33.21 -14.62
CA GLY A 129 11.58 -32.34 -14.37
C GLY A 129 12.03 -30.92 -14.65
N ALA A 130 11.56 -30.32 -15.74
CA ALA A 130 12.04 -29.05 -16.29
C ALA A 130 11.89 -27.88 -15.29
N GLY A 131 12.84 -27.73 -14.37
CA GLY A 131 12.99 -26.59 -13.48
C GLY A 131 13.42 -25.37 -14.28
N ALA A 132 12.68 -24.27 -14.14
CA ALA A 132 12.90 -23.02 -14.85
C ALA A 132 14.05 -22.20 -14.21
N PRO A 133 15.17 -21.93 -14.90
CA PRO A 133 16.19 -21.05 -14.36
C PRO A 133 15.72 -19.59 -14.40
N GLY A 134 15.78 -18.92 -13.25
CA GLY A 134 15.22 -17.58 -13.00
C GLY A 134 14.02 -17.57 -12.04
N LEU A 135 13.58 -18.76 -11.62
CA LEU A 135 12.65 -19.05 -10.54
C LEU A 135 13.20 -20.30 -9.83
N ASN A 136 14.30 -20.12 -9.10
CA ASN A 136 15.00 -21.25 -8.49
C ASN A 136 14.29 -21.67 -7.20
N ASN A 137 14.47 -22.94 -6.80
CA ASN A 137 14.02 -23.39 -5.48
C ASN A 137 14.63 -22.54 -4.35
N ASP A 138 15.84 -22.01 -4.53
CA ASP A 138 16.49 -21.08 -3.60
C ASP A 138 15.64 -19.84 -3.33
N GLY A 139 14.91 -19.33 -4.33
CA GLY A 139 13.98 -18.21 -4.14
C GLY A 139 12.79 -18.59 -3.27
N VAL A 140 12.31 -19.83 -3.36
CA VAL A 140 11.23 -20.33 -2.49
C VAL A 140 11.73 -20.57 -1.08
N GLU A 141 12.97 -21.05 -0.91
CA GLU A 141 13.61 -21.18 0.40
C GLU A 141 13.76 -19.81 1.09
N GLN A 142 14.23 -18.78 0.37
CA GLN A 142 14.32 -17.41 0.90
C GLN A 142 12.95 -16.82 1.24
N LEU A 143 11.95 -17.03 0.37
CA LEU A 143 10.57 -16.62 0.61
C LEU A 143 10.00 -17.29 1.88
N ALA A 144 10.22 -18.60 2.04
CA ALA A 144 9.74 -19.35 3.19
C ALA A 144 10.46 -18.93 4.48
N GLY A 145 11.78 -18.75 4.43
CA GLY A 145 12.57 -18.26 5.57
C GLY A 145 12.08 -16.91 6.09
N ARG A 146 11.77 -15.96 5.19
CA ARG A 146 11.15 -14.68 5.54
C ARG A 146 9.74 -14.79 6.12
N LEU A 147 9.04 -15.89 5.86
CA LEU A 147 7.73 -16.23 6.43
C LEU A 147 7.85 -17.02 7.74
N GLY A 148 9.07 -17.36 8.18
CA GLY A 148 9.30 -18.17 9.38
C GLY A 148 8.91 -19.65 9.23
N VAL A 149 8.70 -20.13 8.00
CA VAL A 149 8.27 -21.52 7.68
C VAL A 149 9.26 -22.21 6.74
N THR A 150 9.20 -23.54 6.65
CA THR A 150 10.00 -24.28 5.66
C THR A 150 9.40 -24.16 4.25
N ALA A 151 10.21 -24.22 3.19
CA ALA A 151 9.68 -24.19 1.83
C ALA A 151 8.77 -25.38 1.51
N ARG A 152 9.04 -26.55 2.12
CA ARG A 152 8.15 -27.73 2.02
C ARG A 152 6.77 -27.42 2.58
N HIS A 153 6.72 -26.83 3.79
CA HIS A 153 5.47 -26.40 4.40
C HIS A 153 4.76 -25.37 3.52
N LEU A 154 5.47 -24.33 3.07
CA LEU A 154 4.92 -23.27 2.21
C LEU A 154 4.30 -23.83 0.91
N ARG A 155 5.01 -24.72 0.21
CA ARG A 155 4.48 -25.39 -1.01
C ARG A 155 3.20 -26.16 -0.71
N ARG A 156 3.16 -26.90 0.40
CA ARG A 156 1.96 -27.64 0.83
C ARG A 156 0.78 -26.70 1.08
N LEU A 157 1.00 -25.55 1.74
CA LEU A 157 -0.07 -24.58 1.98
C LEU A 157 -0.59 -23.97 0.68
N PHE A 158 0.32 -23.63 -0.23
CA PHE A 158 -0.01 -23.10 -1.55
C PHE A 158 -0.85 -24.09 -2.38
N LEU A 159 -0.47 -25.37 -2.40
CA LEU A 159 -1.25 -26.41 -3.06
C LEU A 159 -2.63 -26.60 -2.40
N GLN A 160 -2.68 -26.60 -1.06
CA GLN A 160 -3.93 -26.76 -0.32
C GLN A 160 -4.92 -25.62 -0.55
N HIS A 161 -4.43 -24.37 -0.61
CA HIS A 161 -5.30 -23.18 -0.68
C HIS A 161 -5.53 -22.64 -2.10
N LEU A 162 -4.58 -22.83 -3.01
CA LEU A 162 -4.61 -22.26 -4.36
C LEU A 162 -4.51 -23.31 -5.48
N GLY A 163 -4.20 -24.57 -5.14
CA GLY A 163 -3.95 -25.62 -6.14
C GLY A 163 -2.69 -25.41 -6.98
N ALA A 164 -1.82 -24.46 -6.60
CA ALA A 164 -0.64 -24.06 -7.37
C ALA A 164 0.53 -23.77 -6.43
N THR A 165 1.78 -24.05 -6.85
CA THR A 165 2.96 -23.75 -6.03
C THR A 165 3.31 -22.25 -6.05
N PRO A 166 4.15 -21.74 -5.11
CA PRO A 166 4.61 -20.35 -5.16
C PRO A 166 5.27 -19.95 -6.48
N LEU A 167 6.02 -20.88 -7.10
CA LEU A 167 6.66 -20.65 -8.40
C LEU A 167 5.63 -20.57 -9.53
N ASP A 168 4.59 -21.42 -9.51
CA ASP A 168 3.53 -21.37 -10.51
C ASP A 168 2.77 -20.05 -10.45
N VAL A 169 2.49 -19.57 -9.24
CA VAL A 169 1.85 -18.26 -9.03
C VAL A 169 2.73 -17.12 -9.56
N ALA A 170 4.03 -17.12 -9.22
CA ALA A 170 4.98 -16.13 -9.71
C ALA A 170 5.08 -16.15 -11.24
N LEU A 171 5.18 -17.34 -11.84
CA LEU A 171 5.24 -17.51 -13.29
C LEU A 171 3.95 -17.01 -13.96
N THR A 172 2.79 -17.34 -13.40
CA THR A 172 1.48 -16.90 -13.92
C THR A 172 1.39 -15.38 -13.92
N ARG A 173 1.85 -14.71 -12.85
CA ARG A 173 1.95 -13.24 -12.81
C ARG A 173 2.86 -12.68 -13.90
N ARG A 174 4.05 -13.27 -14.09
CA ARG A 174 4.98 -12.85 -15.15
C ARG A 174 4.36 -13.01 -16.54
N VAL A 175 3.67 -14.11 -16.81
CA VAL A 175 2.99 -14.38 -18.08
C VAL A 175 1.83 -13.42 -18.31
N HIS A 176 1.01 -13.15 -17.29
CA HIS A 176 -0.09 -12.19 -17.36
C HIS A 176 0.41 -10.76 -17.60
N PHE A 177 1.51 -10.38 -16.95
CA PHE A 177 2.13 -9.07 -17.16
C PHE A 177 2.77 -8.96 -18.55
N ALA A 178 3.42 -10.02 -19.02
CA ALA A 178 3.91 -10.13 -20.39
C ALA A 178 2.80 -9.92 -21.41
N LYS A 179 1.66 -10.60 -21.24
CA LYS A 179 0.48 -10.38 -22.09
C LYS A 179 0.02 -8.93 -22.02
N LYS A 180 -0.03 -8.35 -20.81
CA LYS A 180 -0.39 -6.94 -20.62
C LYS A 180 0.54 -6.01 -21.41
N LEU A 181 1.85 -6.20 -21.35
CA LEU A 181 2.80 -5.40 -22.13
C LEU A 181 2.64 -5.60 -23.64
N LEU A 182 2.35 -6.83 -24.10
CA LEU A 182 2.06 -7.10 -25.51
C LEU A 182 0.77 -6.39 -25.97
N ASP A 183 -0.23 -6.32 -25.09
CA ASP A 183 -1.54 -5.72 -25.39
C ASP A 183 -1.54 -4.20 -25.27
N GLU A 184 -0.74 -3.62 -24.36
CA GLU A 184 -0.86 -2.23 -23.91
C GLU A 184 0.39 -1.37 -24.18
N THR A 185 1.47 -1.92 -24.74
CA THR A 185 2.70 -1.18 -25.04
C THR A 185 3.29 -1.53 -26.40
N SER A 186 4.15 -0.63 -26.92
CA SER A 186 4.93 -0.82 -28.15
C SER A 186 6.33 -1.40 -27.94
N LEU A 187 6.67 -1.82 -26.71
CA LEU A 187 8.00 -2.33 -26.35
C LEU A 187 8.49 -3.43 -27.30
N ALA A 188 9.78 -3.47 -27.60
CA ALA A 188 10.35 -4.59 -28.35
C ALA A 188 10.19 -5.91 -27.55
N PHE A 189 10.07 -7.06 -28.23
CA PHE A 189 9.82 -8.34 -27.53
C PHE A 189 10.89 -8.69 -26.50
N HIS A 190 12.14 -8.32 -26.74
CA HIS A 190 13.22 -8.51 -25.76
C HIS A 190 13.00 -7.65 -24.50
N GLN A 191 12.54 -6.40 -24.64
CA GLN A 191 12.19 -5.53 -23.51
C GLN A 191 10.97 -6.06 -22.77
N VAL A 192 9.95 -6.58 -23.47
CA VAL A 192 8.78 -7.21 -22.85
C VAL A 192 9.19 -8.41 -21.98
N ALA A 193 10.09 -9.26 -22.49
CA ALA A 193 10.59 -10.41 -21.75
C ALA A 193 11.28 -9.98 -20.45
N ILE A 194 12.20 -9.01 -20.54
CA ILE A 194 12.96 -8.50 -19.38
C ILE A 194 12.04 -7.77 -18.39
N ALA A 195 11.17 -6.88 -18.86
CA ALA A 195 10.20 -6.13 -18.04
C ALA A 195 9.21 -7.05 -17.29
N SER A 196 8.91 -8.21 -17.86
CA SER A 196 8.07 -9.23 -17.22
C SER A 196 8.85 -10.19 -16.32
N GLY A 197 10.16 -9.98 -16.16
CA GLY A 197 11.03 -10.80 -15.31
C GLY A 197 11.45 -12.13 -15.93
N PHE A 198 11.41 -12.30 -17.25
CA PHE A 198 12.01 -13.47 -17.90
C PHE A 198 13.50 -13.25 -18.14
N GLY A 199 14.33 -14.21 -17.73
CA GLY A 199 15.79 -14.17 -17.94
C GLY A 199 16.24 -14.45 -19.38
N SER A 200 15.33 -14.79 -20.30
CA SER A 200 15.63 -14.91 -21.73
C SER A 200 14.39 -14.81 -22.60
N LEU A 201 14.57 -14.33 -23.83
CA LEU A 201 13.52 -14.26 -24.85
C LEU A 201 12.99 -15.67 -25.21
N ARG A 202 13.86 -16.69 -25.25
CA ARG A 202 13.48 -18.08 -25.53
C ARG A 202 12.48 -18.61 -24.50
N ARG A 203 12.73 -18.37 -23.20
CA ARG A 203 11.82 -18.81 -22.13
C ARG A 203 10.50 -18.06 -22.17
N PHE A 204 10.55 -16.75 -22.37
CA PHE A 204 9.35 -15.94 -22.56
C PHE A 204 8.48 -16.48 -23.70
N ASN A 205 9.07 -16.70 -24.88
CA ASN A 205 8.36 -17.24 -26.05
C ASN A 205 7.75 -18.62 -25.74
N GLY A 206 8.51 -19.51 -25.11
CA GLY A 206 8.05 -20.85 -24.73
C GLY A 206 6.87 -20.81 -23.76
N GLN A 207 6.94 -19.97 -22.72
CA GLN A 207 5.87 -19.86 -21.72
C GLN A 207 4.61 -19.20 -22.29
N ILE A 208 4.74 -18.15 -23.11
CA ILE A 208 3.59 -17.52 -23.78
C ILE A 208 2.87 -18.53 -24.69
N ARG A 209 3.62 -19.31 -25.47
CA ARG A 209 3.03 -20.34 -26.34
C ARG A 209 2.34 -21.44 -25.53
N ARG A 210 2.94 -21.86 -24.42
CA ARG A 210 2.37 -22.88 -23.52
C ARG A 210 1.08 -22.40 -22.85
N THR A 211 1.02 -21.14 -22.40
CA THR A 211 -0.13 -20.61 -21.65
C THR A 211 -1.28 -20.15 -22.56
N TYR A 212 -0.97 -19.52 -23.70
CA TYR A 212 -1.99 -18.89 -24.56
C TYR A 212 -2.19 -19.59 -25.91
N SER A 213 -1.47 -20.67 -26.20
CA SER A 213 -1.50 -21.38 -27.49
C SER A 213 -1.27 -20.47 -28.70
N ARG A 214 -0.55 -19.35 -28.50
CA ARG A 214 -0.27 -18.30 -29.50
C ARG A 214 1.15 -17.77 -29.33
N THR A 215 1.74 -17.23 -30.39
CA THR A 215 3.04 -16.54 -30.32
C THR A 215 2.90 -15.10 -29.82
N PRO A 216 3.94 -14.49 -29.25
CA PRO A 216 3.92 -13.07 -28.86
C PRO A 216 3.52 -12.13 -30.00
N THR A 217 3.97 -12.42 -31.23
CA THR A 217 3.59 -11.67 -32.44
C THR A 217 2.10 -11.79 -32.73
N GLN A 218 1.53 -13.00 -32.65
CA GLN A 218 0.09 -13.20 -32.84
C GLN A 218 -0.73 -12.48 -31.77
N LEU A 219 -0.29 -12.50 -30.50
CA LEU A 219 -0.95 -11.77 -29.42
C LEU A 219 -0.90 -10.25 -29.65
N ARG A 220 0.27 -9.69 -30.00
CA ARG A 220 0.41 -8.26 -30.30
C ARG A 220 -0.42 -7.81 -31.49
N ARG A 221 -0.50 -8.61 -32.57
CA ARG A 221 -1.30 -8.27 -33.75
C ARG A 221 -2.80 -8.13 -33.44
N LEU A 222 -3.29 -8.87 -32.44
CA LEU A 222 -4.69 -8.75 -31.98
C LEU A 222 -4.92 -7.48 -31.16
N ALA A 223 -3.88 -6.96 -30.52
CA ALA A 223 -3.92 -5.69 -29.81
C ALA A 223 -3.86 -4.53 -30.82
N ARG A 224 -5.02 -3.98 -31.18
CA ARG A 224 -5.17 -2.81 -32.06
C ARG A 224 -4.66 -1.53 -31.36
N GLN A 225 -3.35 -1.37 -31.19
CA GLN A 225 -2.77 -0.17 -30.57
C GLN A 225 -1.86 0.61 -31.51
N LYS A 226 -1.99 1.95 -31.43
CA LYS A 226 -1.09 2.93 -32.02
C LYS A 226 -0.02 3.25 -30.98
N ALA A 227 1.26 3.16 -31.34
CA ALA A 227 2.37 3.39 -30.42
C ALA A 227 2.26 4.78 -29.74
N ALA A 228 2.59 4.85 -28.45
CA ALA A 228 2.90 6.14 -27.83
C ALA A 228 4.16 6.70 -28.52
N ALA A 229 4.16 8.00 -28.82
CA ALA A 229 5.28 8.67 -29.49
C ALA A 229 6.50 8.86 -28.58
N ASP A 230 6.34 8.65 -27.27
CA ASP A 230 7.35 8.88 -26.25
C ASP A 230 7.90 7.51 -25.76
N PRO A 231 9.20 7.22 -25.95
CA PRO A 231 9.80 5.91 -25.68
C PRO A 231 9.77 5.49 -24.21
N ASP A 232 9.67 6.44 -23.27
CA ASP A 232 9.66 6.17 -21.83
C ASP A 232 8.27 6.31 -21.21
N CYS A 233 7.23 6.48 -22.03
CA CYS A 233 5.85 6.65 -21.59
C CYS A 233 5.02 5.37 -21.86
N TYR A 234 4.54 4.75 -20.78
CA TYR A 234 3.76 3.52 -20.82
C TYR A 234 2.36 3.77 -20.27
N ARG A 235 1.32 3.22 -20.91
CA ARG A 235 -0.05 3.30 -20.41
C ARG A 235 -0.60 1.93 -20.09
N PHE A 236 -1.19 1.81 -18.91
CA PHE A 236 -1.75 0.57 -18.40
C PHE A 236 -3.20 0.74 -17.96
N ARG A 237 -4.02 -0.28 -18.23
CA ARG A 237 -5.36 -0.36 -17.67
C ARG A 237 -5.36 -1.21 -16.40
N LEU A 238 -5.63 -0.63 -15.24
CA LEU A 238 -5.65 -1.35 -13.97
C LEU A 238 -7.09 -1.67 -13.57
N ALA A 239 -7.54 -2.89 -13.83
CA ALA A 239 -8.88 -3.33 -13.47
C ALA A 239 -9.05 -3.42 -11.94
N TYR A 240 -10.26 -3.14 -11.48
CA TYR A 240 -10.69 -3.34 -10.10
C TYR A 240 -12.06 -4.02 -10.06
N ARG A 241 -12.39 -4.62 -8.91
CA ARG A 241 -13.73 -5.13 -8.64
C ARG A 241 -14.64 -3.97 -8.24
N PRO A 242 -15.73 -3.67 -8.96
CA PRO A 242 -16.67 -2.64 -8.55
C PRO A 242 -17.47 -3.07 -7.31
N PRO A 243 -18.03 -2.13 -6.52
CA PRO A 243 -17.90 -0.67 -6.67
C PRO A 243 -16.51 -0.14 -6.24
N TYR A 244 -16.16 1.07 -6.72
CA TYR A 244 -14.93 1.76 -6.35
C TYR A 244 -15.22 3.25 -6.15
N ASP A 245 -15.03 3.74 -4.92
CA ASP A 245 -15.26 5.14 -4.55
C ASP A 245 -14.02 5.99 -4.89
N TRP A 246 -13.93 6.35 -6.17
CA TRP A 246 -12.82 7.14 -6.71
C TRP A 246 -12.74 8.54 -6.09
N ASP A 247 -13.90 9.14 -5.82
CA ASP A 247 -13.98 10.49 -5.27
C ASP A 247 -13.49 10.51 -3.81
N ALA A 248 -13.86 9.51 -3.00
CA ALA A 248 -13.32 9.36 -1.65
C ALA A 248 -11.80 9.11 -1.67
N MET A 249 -11.31 8.26 -2.58
CA MET A 249 -9.88 7.99 -2.76
C MET A 249 -9.10 9.27 -3.12
N LEU A 250 -9.54 10.00 -4.15
CA LEU A 250 -8.89 11.25 -4.56
C LEU A 250 -9.00 12.32 -3.48
N ALA A 251 -10.15 12.46 -2.83
CA ALA A 251 -10.32 13.44 -1.75
C ALA A 251 -9.43 13.12 -0.55
N PHE A 252 -9.15 11.84 -0.28
CA PHE A 252 -8.23 11.41 0.75
C PHE A 252 -6.77 11.74 0.39
N LEU A 253 -6.34 11.44 -0.84
CA LEU A 253 -5.00 11.71 -1.34
C LEU A 253 -4.74 13.21 -1.48
N SER A 254 -5.70 13.96 -2.03
CA SER A 254 -5.62 15.41 -2.23
C SER A 254 -5.38 16.16 -0.92
N ALA A 255 -6.14 15.81 0.13
CA ALA A 255 -5.97 16.43 1.45
C ALA A 255 -4.57 16.21 2.04
N ARG A 256 -3.86 15.18 1.58
CA ARG A 256 -2.54 14.77 2.10
C ARG A 256 -1.40 15.01 1.11
N ALA A 257 -1.67 15.47 -0.11
CA ALA A 257 -0.66 15.58 -1.16
C ALA A 257 0.52 16.43 -0.70
N THR A 258 1.73 15.90 -0.87
CA THR A 258 2.98 16.58 -0.53
C THR A 258 3.35 17.57 -1.64
N PRO A 259 3.35 18.89 -1.39
CA PRO A 259 3.67 19.87 -2.42
C PRO A 259 5.03 19.59 -3.07
N GLY A 260 5.08 19.63 -4.40
CA GLY A 260 6.28 19.33 -5.18
C GLY A 260 6.55 17.84 -5.41
N VAL A 261 5.93 16.91 -4.66
CA VAL A 261 6.09 15.45 -4.86
C VAL A 261 4.83 14.84 -5.46
N GLU A 262 3.66 15.29 -4.99
CA GLU A 262 2.35 14.79 -5.37
C GLU A 262 1.47 15.96 -5.81
N SER A 263 0.69 15.75 -6.87
CA SER A 263 -0.35 16.69 -7.29
C SER A 263 -1.66 15.94 -7.54
N VAL A 264 -2.76 16.55 -7.11
CA VAL A 264 -4.10 16.02 -7.35
C VAL A 264 -4.92 17.09 -8.03
N ILE A 265 -5.36 16.76 -9.24
CA ILE A 265 -6.29 17.59 -10.00
C ILE A 265 -7.67 16.97 -9.77
N PRO A 266 -8.57 17.62 -9.01
CA PRO A 266 -9.92 17.11 -8.82
C PRO A 266 -10.74 17.30 -10.11
N ALA A 267 -11.86 16.59 -10.21
CA ALA A 267 -12.84 16.87 -11.27
C ALA A 267 -13.31 18.33 -11.15
N PRO A 268 -13.52 19.04 -12.28
CA PRO A 268 -14.12 20.36 -12.25
C PRO A 268 -15.50 20.25 -11.59
N ARG A 269 -15.77 21.06 -10.56
CA ARG A 269 -17.09 21.11 -9.94
C ARG A 269 -18.13 21.51 -11.00
N PRO A 270 -19.29 20.84 -11.07
CA PRO A 270 -20.39 21.33 -11.89
C PRO A 270 -20.78 22.71 -11.35
N THR A 271 -20.51 23.76 -12.13
CA THR A 271 -20.91 25.12 -11.79
C THR A 271 -22.43 25.20 -11.88
N THR A 272 -23.10 25.44 -10.74
CA THR A 272 -24.55 25.66 -10.68
C THR A 272 -24.99 27.02 -11.26
N LYS A 273 -24.18 27.64 -12.12
CA LYS A 273 -24.51 28.90 -12.79
C LYS A 273 -24.11 28.79 -14.26
N ASN A 274 -25.13 28.56 -15.08
CA ASN A 274 -25.27 28.85 -16.52
C ASN A 274 -25.89 27.70 -17.31
N ALA A 275 -27.11 27.31 -16.93
CA ALA A 275 -28.01 26.57 -17.83
C ALA A 275 -28.80 27.51 -18.77
N LYS A 276 -28.60 28.83 -18.72
CA LYS A 276 -29.27 29.81 -19.59
C LYS A 276 -28.38 31.01 -19.85
N THR A 277 -27.52 30.94 -20.87
CA THR A 277 -26.91 32.04 -21.69
C THR A 277 -25.53 31.62 -22.18
N ALA A 278 -25.50 30.83 -23.26
CA ALA A 278 -24.33 30.71 -24.13
C ALA A 278 -24.80 30.27 -25.53
N LYS A 279 -25.68 31.08 -26.12
CA LYS A 279 -25.99 31.06 -27.55
C LYS A 279 -25.48 32.39 -28.09
N GLY A 280 -24.34 32.36 -28.77
CA GLY A 280 -23.74 33.54 -29.41
C GLY A 280 -22.41 34.00 -28.80
N ALA A 281 -21.35 33.20 -28.97
CA ALA A 281 -19.93 33.62 -28.94
C ALA A 281 -19.08 32.37 -29.18
N ASN A 282 -19.18 31.76 -30.37
CA ASN A 282 -18.56 30.44 -30.60
C ASN A 282 -18.03 30.21 -32.01
N ASP A 283 -17.50 31.24 -32.68
CA ASP A 283 -16.84 31.06 -33.98
C ASP A 283 -15.35 31.45 -33.97
N GLU A 284 -14.91 32.50 -33.29
CA GLU A 284 -13.48 32.88 -33.29
C GLU A 284 -12.61 32.05 -32.34
N ALA A 285 -13.10 31.68 -31.15
CA ALA A 285 -12.39 30.78 -30.23
C ALA A 285 -12.29 29.32 -30.75
N ARG A 286 -13.11 28.95 -31.74
CA ARG A 286 -13.09 27.61 -32.35
C ARG A 286 -12.04 27.44 -33.44
N GLN A 287 -11.51 28.52 -34.00
CA GLN A 287 -10.49 28.44 -35.06
C GLN A 287 -9.06 28.34 -34.51
N SER A 288 -8.72 29.01 -33.40
CA SER A 288 -7.36 28.89 -32.82
C SER A 288 -7.13 27.58 -32.04
N LEU A 289 -8.20 26.90 -31.58
CA LEU A 289 -8.16 25.59 -30.91
C LEU A 289 -8.19 24.37 -31.87
N ARG A 290 -8.15 24.59 -33.19
CA ARG A 290 -8.19 23.52 -34.21
C ARG A 290 -6.82 23.05 -34.71
N SER A 291 -5.72 23.77 -34.43
CA SER A 291 -4.38 23.38 -34.92
C SER A 291 -3.62 22.39 -34.02
N SER A 292 -4.14 22.05 -32.83
CA SER A 292 -3.46 21.12 -31.91
C SER A 292 -4.44 20.34 -31.04
N ARG A 293 -5.35 19.60 -31.69
CA ARG A 293 -6.32 18.73 -31.00
C ARG A 293 -5.91 17.26 -31.15
N PRO A 294 -5.37 16.59 -30.12
CA PRO A 294 -5.11 15.16 -30.21
C PRO A 294 -6.45 14.42 -30.31
N LEU A 295 -6.56 13.46 -31.22
CA LEU A 295 -7.72 12.57 -31.33
C LEU A 295 -8.08 11.99 -29.95
N ARG A 296 -9.37 11.96 -29.61
CA ARG A 296 -9.92 11.30 -28.40
C ARG A 296 -9.39 9.86 -28.33
N SER A 297 -8.39 9.64 -27.48
CA SER A 297 -7.83 8.32 -27.23
C SER A 297 -8.69 7.59 -26.19
N SER A 298 -8.75 6.26 -26.26
CA SER A 298 -9.43 5.40 -25.27
C SER A 298 -8.85 5.44 -23.84
N TRP A 299 -8.03 6.46 -23.56
CA TRP A 299 -7.16 6.62 -22.39
C TRP A 299 -7.34 7.98 -21.71
N SER A 300 -8.25 8.84 -22.20
CA SER A 300 -8.54 10.14 -21.58
C SER A 300 -9.35 9.97 -20.28
N SER A 301 -8.94 10.67 -19.22
CA SER A 301 -9.75 10.85 -18.00
C SER A 301 -11.13 11.37 -18.38
N SER A 302 -12.18 10.76 -17.81
CA SER A 302 -13.57 11.07 -18.17
C SER A 302 -14.08 12.37 -17.56
N ASP A 303 -13.58 12.72 -16.37
CA ASP A 303 -13.93 13.92 -15.62
C ASP A 303 -12.74 14.91 -15.50
N GLY A 304 -11.57 14.56 -16.03
CA GLY A 304 -10.34 15.37 -15.91
C GLY A 304 -9.63 15.22 -14.56
N SER A 305 -10.20 14.45 -13.63
CA SER A 305 -9.58 14.17 -12.34
C SER A 305 -8.41 13.20 -12.49
N ARG A 306 -7.34 13.47 -11.74
CA ARG A 306 -6.12 12.65 -11.76
C ARG A 306 -5.25 12.87 -10.53
N TYR A 307 -4.53 11.82 -10.17
CA TYR A 307 -3.44 11.83 -9.21
C TYR A 307 -2.12 11.71 -9.96
N ARG A 308 -1.12 12.54 -9.63
CA ARG A 308 0.24 12.45 -10.16
C ARG A 308 1.25 12.46 -9.02
N ARG A 309 2.36 11.74 -9.18
CA ARG A 309 3.52 11.87 -8.30
C ARG A 309 4.83 11.54 -8.99
N THR A 310 5.93 12.02 -8.40
CA THR A 310 7.28 11.52 -8.68
C THR A 310 7.53 10.18 -8.00
N ILE A 311 8.36 9.36 -8.64
CA ILE A 311 8.75 8.04 -8.16
C ILE A 311 10.25 7.81 -8.37
N SER A 312 10.83 7.01 -7.48
CA SER A 312 12.19 6.48 -7.62
C SER A 312 12.16 4.97 -7.43
N VAL A 313 12.85 4.25 -8.32
CA VAL A 313 13.04 2.79 -8.27
C VAL A 313 14.48 2.50 -8.67
N ASP A 314 15.22 1.82 -7.81
CA ASP A 314 16.64 1.44 -8.05
C ASP A 314 17.53 2.62 -8.47
N GLY A 315 17.32 3.79 -7.85
CA GLY A 315 18.07 5.03 -8.12
C GLY A 315 17.72 5.71 -9.45
N ARG A 316 16.75 5.17 -10.22
CA ARG A 316 16.19 5.81 -11.41
C ARG A 316 14.89 6.50 -11.07
N HIS A 317 14.65 7.63 -11.72
CA HIS A 317 13.55 8.53 -11.40
C HIS A 317 12.54 8.58 -12.54
N GLY A 318 11.30 8.91 -12.19
CA GLY A 318 10.24 9.15 -13.16
C GLY A 318 8.97 9.60 -12.47
N SER A 319 7.84 9.47 -13.16
CA SER A 319 6.54 9.86 -12.62
C SER A 319 5.44 8.91 -13.03
N ILE A 320 4.36 8.94 -12.25
CA ILE A 320 3.11 8.24 -12.54
C ILE A 320 1.95 9.21 -12.53
N GLU A 321 0.98 8.96 -13.41
CA GLU A 321 -0.31 9.64 -13.42
C GLU A 321 -1.42 8.60 -13.46
N VAL A 322 -2.41 8.74 -12.57
CA VAL A 322 -3.54 7.81 -12.41
C VAL A 322 -4.85 8.56 -12.55
N SER A 323 -5.75 8.06 -13.40
CA SER A 323 -7.09 8.62 -13.60
C SER A 323 -8.15 7.52 -13.73
N ARG A 324 -9.43 7.87 -13.50
CA ARG A 324 -10.56 6.93 -13.66
C ARG A 324 -10.93 6.78 -15.14
N LEU A 325 -11.23 5.55 -15.57
CA LEU A 325 -11.82 5.26 -16.88
C LEU A 325 -13.31 4.94 -16.73
N GLU A 326 -14.21 5.91 -16.82
CA GLU A 326 -15.65 5.70 -16.54
C GLU A 326 -16.32 4.57 -17.32
N SER A 327 -15.90 4.36 -18.57
CA SER A 327 -16.48 3.32 -19.42
C SER A 327 -16.11 1.89 -19.01
N ARG A 328 -15.26 1.71 -17.98
CA ARG A 328 -14.76 0.41 -17.52
C ARG A 328 -14.53 0.41 -16.00
N SER A 329 -14.64 -0.75 -15.35
CA SER A 329 -14.19 -0.93 -13.96
C SER A 329 -12.66 -0.97 -13.88
N ALA A 330 -12.00 0.14 -14.24
CA ALA A 330 -10.55 0.24 -14.30
C ALA A 330 -10.04 1.67 -14.10
N LEU A 331 -8.80 1.79 -13.64
CA LEU A 331 -8.00 3.01 -13.67
C LEU A 331 -7.07 3.02 -14.89
N SER A 332 -6.79 4.20 -15.42
CA SER A 332 -5.69 4.44 -16.36
C SER A 332 -4.45 4.81 -15.56
N LEU A 333 -3.33 4.15 -15.82
CA LEU A 333 -2.02 4.48 -15.27
C LEU A 333 -1.10 4.87 -16.44
N GLU A 334 -0.62 6.10 -16.45
CA GLU A 334 0.52 6.53 -17.26
C GLU A 334 1.79 6.46 -16.40
N VAL A 335 2.85 5.83 -16.92
CA VAL A 335 4.17 5.72 -16.29
C VAL A 335 5.18 6.36 -17.21
N ARG A 336 5.90 7.36 -16.73
CA ARG A 336 7.06 7.94 -17.40
C ARG A 336 8.30 7.46 -16.67
N PHE A 337 9.02 6.50 -17.23
CA PHE A 337 10.16 5.87 -16.54
C PHE A 337 11.16 5.26 -17.52
N PRO A 338 12.48 5.51 -17.38
CA PRO A 338 13.47 5.15 -18.39
C PRO A 338 13.83 3.66 -18.46
N ASP A 339 13.52 2.87 -17.42
CA ASP A 339 13.86 1.43 -17.39
C ASP A 339 12.60 0.54 -17.36
N PRO A 340 12.29 -0.18 -18.46
CA PRO A 340 11.18 -1.13 -18.52
C PRO A 340 11.22 -2.22 -17.44
N ARG A 341 12.40 -2.55 -16.89
CA ARG A 341 12.55 -3.54 -15.79
C ARG A 341 11.73 -3.19 -14.56
N ALA A 342 11.52 -1.91 -14.30
CA ALA A 342 10.77 -1.43 -13.14
C ALA A 342 9.24 -1.55 -13.33
N LEU A 343 8.74 -1.71 -14.56
CA LEU A 343 7.30 -1.58 -14.84
C LEU A 343 6.43 -2.56 -14.06
N LEU A 344 6.85 -3.81 -13.89
CA LEU A 344 6.10 -4.77 -13.09
C LEU A 344 6.04 -4.34 -11.61
N PHE A 345 7.11 -3.76 -11.08
CA PHE A 345 7.12 -3.24 -9.70
C PHE A 345 6.22 -2.01 -9.59
N ILE A 346 6.37 -1.04 -10.49
CA ILE A 346 5.57 0.19 -10.50
C ILE A 346 4.08 -0.13 -10.59
N VAL A 347 3.68 -1.00 -11.52
CA VAL A 347 2.26 -1.39 -11.70
C VAL A 347 1.69 -2.07 -10.46
N GLU A 348 2.41 -3.01 -9.85
CA GLU A 348 1.95 -3.67 -8.62
C GLU A 348 1.92 -2.71 -7.43
N ARG A 349 2.88 -1.78 -7.33
CA ARG A 349 2.90 -0.74 -6.30
C ARG A 349 1.74 0.23 -6.44
N VAL A 350 1.38 0.63 -7.67
CA VAL A 350 0.18 1.46 -7.91
C VAL A 350 -1.09 0.67 -7.56
N LYS A 351 -1.19 -0.61 -7.92
CA LYS A 351 -2.34 -1.44 -7.50
C LYS A 351 -2.48 -1.50 -5.98
N ALA A 352 -1.38 -1.61 -5.24
CA ALA A 352 -1.39 -1.59 -3.78
C ALA A 352 -1.76 -0.19 -3.23
N MET A 353 -1.19 0.87 -3.79
CA MET A 353 -1.48 2.25 -3.40
C MET A 353 -2.96 2.61 -3.57
N PHE A 354 -3.61 2.10 -4.61
CA PHE A 354 -5.04 2.30 -4.88
C PHE A 354 -5.91 1.12 -4.40
N ASP A 355 -5.35 0.14 -3.69
CA ASP A 355 -6.08 -1.01 -3.15
C ASP A 355 -7.00 -1.71 -4.17
N LEU A 356 -6.48 -1.90 -5.39
CA LEU A 356 -7.25 -2.46 -6.52
C LEU A 356 -7.53 -3.95 -6.37
N GLY A 357 -6.77 -4.63 -5.50
CA GLY A 357 -6.92 -6.05 -5.19
C GLY A 357 -8.07 -6.36 -4.22
N ALA A 358 -8.62 -5.37 -3.53
CA ALA A 358 -9.73 -5.56 -2.60
C ALA A 358 -10.97 -6.14 -3.30
N ASP A 359 -11.72 -6.97 -2.57
CA ASP A 359 -13.04 -7.44 -2.96
C ASP A 359 -14.10 -6.75 -2.08
N PRO A 360 -14.73 -5.66 -2.56
CA PRO A 360 -15.68 -4.89 -1.77
C PRO A 360 -16.89 -5.72 -1.33
N ALA A 361 -17.29 -6.74 -2.10
CA ALA A 361 -18.45 -7.56 -1.76
C ALA A 361 -18.19 -8.40 -0.51
N ILE A 362 -17.02 -9.04 -0.43
CA ILE A 362 -16.62 -9.85 0.75
C ILE A 362 -16.48 -8.97 1.99
N ILE A 363 -15.85 -7.79 1.83
CA ILE A 363 -15.64 -6.84 2.93
C ILE A 363 -16.99 -6.29 3.44
N ALA A 364 -17.87 -5.89 2.52
CA ALA A 364 -19.19 -5.36 2.84
C ALA A 364 -20.07 -6.40 3.55
N GLU A 365 -20.08 -7.64 3.06
CA GLU A 365 -20.85 -8.74 3.66
C GLU A 365 -20.42 -9.01 5.11
N HIS A 366 -19.13 -8.88 5.41
CA HIS A 366 -18.63 -9.04 6.77
C HIS A 366 -18.97 -7.84 7.66
N LEU A 367 -18.63 -6.62 7.22
CA LEU A 367 -18.74 -5.42 8.05
C LEU A 367 -20.19 -4.98 8.30
N ARG A 368 -21.14 -5.34 7.42
CA ARG A 368 -22.57 -5.01 7.62
C ARG A 368 -23.18 -5.66 8.87
N ALA A 369 -22.52 -6.66 9.46
CA ALA A 369 -22.98 -7.28 10.70
C ALA A 369 -23.05 -6.28 11.86
N ASP A 370 -22.10 -5.34 11.96
CA ASP A 370 -22.09 -4.31 13.02
C ASP A 370 -23.02 -3.14 12.68
N PRO A 371 -23.99 -2.80 13.54
CA PRO A 371 -24.90 -1.67 13.34
C PRO A 371 -24.22 -0.32 13.10
N LEU A 372 -23.04 -0.07 13.68
CA LEU A 372 -22.29 1.18 13.49
C LEU A 372 -21.79 1.36 12.06
N LEU A 373 -21.53 0.27 11.36
CA LEU A 373 -20.94 0.29 10.01
C LEU A 373 -21.98 0.21 8.89
N ARG A 374 -23.21 -0.24 9.17
CA ARG A 374 -24.27 -0.37 8.14
C ARG A 374 -24.56 0.92 7.38
N GLY A 375 -24.75 2.02 8.11
CA GLY A 375 -25.01 3.34 7.52
C GLY A 375 -23.84 3.85 6.67
N PRO A 376 -22.62 3.93 7.23
CA PRO A 376 -21.41 4.25 6.48
C PRO A 376 -21.20 3.40 5.22
N LEU A 377 -21.40 2.09 5.32
CA LEU A 377 -21.20 1.14 4.23
C LEU A 377 -22.21 1.34 3.10
N ALA A 378 -23.47 1.63 3.43
CA ALA A 378 -24.48 1.95 2.42
C ALA A 378 -24.18 3.26 1.67
N LYS A 379 -23.56 4.24 2.34
CA LYS A 379 -23.15 5.51 1.73
C LYS A 379 -21.87 5.38 0.89
N HIS A 380 -20.93 4.55 1.31
CA HIS A 380 -19.62 4.37 0.67
C HIS A 380 -19.32 2.91 0.35
N PRO A 381 -20.12 2.25 -0.52
CA PRO A 381 -19.98 0.81 -0.78
C PRO A 381 -18.66 0.46 -1.50
N GLY A 382 -18.02 1.43 -2.17
CA GLY A 382 -16.77 1.27 -2.89
C GLY A 382 -15.53 1.75 -2.14
N ILE A 383 -15.63 2.02 -0.83
CA ILE A 383 -14.50 2.53 -0.04
C ILE A 383 -13.28 1.61 -0.13
N ARG A 384 -12.10 2.20 -0.11
CA ARG A 384 -10.80 1.50 -0.18
C ARG A 384 -9.89 1.98 0.94
N THR A 385 -8.83 1.23 1.19
CA THR A 385 -7.77 1.67 2.10
C THR A 385 -6.62 2.25 1.26
N PRO A 386 -6.46 3.57 1.16
CA PRO A 386 -5.37 4.15 0.38
C PRO A 386 -4.03 3.62 0.89
N GLY A 387 -3.15 3.14 0.02
CA GLY A 387 -1.81 2.72 0.41
C GLY A 387 -0.82 3.89 0.42
N ALA A 388 0.45 3.58 0.20
CA ALA A 388 1.52 4.53 -0.06
C ALA A 388 2.49 4.03 -1.14
N TRP A 389 3.17 4.97 -1.80
CA TRP A 389 4.25 4.64 -2.72
C TRP A 389 5.46 4.06 -1.99
N ASP A 390 5.87 4.72 -0.91
CA ASP A 390 6.99 4.33 -0.06
C ASP A 390 6.60 4.39 1.42
N GLY A 391 6.97 3.36 2.16
CA GLY A 391 6.61 3.23 3.58
C GLY A 391 7.40 4.16 4.49
N PHE A 392 8.65 4.47 4.14
CA PHE A 392 9.46 5.43 4.89
C PHE A 392 8.91 6.85 4.72
N GLU A 393 8.65 7.29 3.49
CA GLU A 393 7.98 8.57 3.20
C GLU A 393 6.68 8.71 4.01
N LEU A 394 5.84 7.68 4.00
CA LEU A 394 4.58 7.66 4.74
C LEU A 394 4.80 7.74 6.25
N ALA A 395 5.78 7.03 6.80
CA ALA A 395 6.10 7.07 8.22
C ALA A 395 6.59 8.46 8.66
N VAL A 396 7.43 9.11 7.86
CA VAL A 396 7.84 10.51 8.09
C VAL A 396 6.62 11.42 8.10
N ARG A 397 5.73 11.30 7.12
CA ARG A 397 4.48 12.09 7.06
C ARG A 397 3.56 11.83 8.25
N ALA A 398 3.50 10.60 8.75
CA ALA A 398 2.74 10.24 9.94
C ALA A 398 3.30 10.91 11.21
N ILE A 399 4.62 10.96 11.36
CA ILE A 399 5.29 11.67 12.47
C ILE A 399 5.04 13.18 12.38
N LEU A 400 5.18 13.77 11.18
CA LEU A 400 4.91 15.20 10.97
C LEU A 400 3.48 15.58 11.36
N GLY A 401 2.50 14.73 11.03
CA GLY A 401 1.08 14.95 11.29
C GLY A 401 0.61 14.76 12.72
N GLN A 402 1.46 14.34 13.65
CA GLN A 402 1.08 14.14 15.04
C GLN A 402 0.52 15.45 15.63
N GLN A 403 -0.65 15.40 16.28
CA GLN A 403 -1.24 16.53 17.04
C GLN A 403 -1.41 17.86 16.27
N ILE A 404 -1.38 17.85 14.94
CA ILE A 404 -1.53 19.06 14.12
C ILE A 404 -2.52 18.83 12.98
N SER A 405 -2.87 19.92 12.27
CA SER A 405 -3.72 19.80 11.08
C SER A 405 -2.99 19.09 9.94
N VAL A 406 -3.76 18.40 9.09
CA VAL A 406 -3.23 17.74 7.89
C VAL A 406 -2.51 18.75 6.97
N ARG A 407 -3.06 19.97 6.82
CA ARG A 407 -2.47 21.02 6.00
C ARG A 407 -1.10 21.48 6.53
N ALA A 408 -0.93 21.61 7.84
CA ALA A 408 0.36 21.95 8.43
C ALA A 408 1.39 20.84 8.19
N ALA A 409 0.96 19.58 8.33
CA ALA A 409 1.81 18.41 8.07
C ALA A 409 2.29 18.35 6.61
N THR A 410 1.39 18.55 5.64
CA THR A 410 1.75 18.53 4.22
C THR A 410 2.66 19.69 3.82
N THR A 411 2.47 20.88 4.39
CA THR A 411 3.38 22.01 4.19
C THR A 411 4.80 21.69 4.67
N MET A 412 4.94 21.09 5.86
CA MET A 412 6.26 20.66 6.36
C MET A 412 6.88 19.56 5.49
N ALA A 413 6.08 18.58 5.06
CA ALA A 413 6.54 17.53 4.16
C ALA A 413 7.04 18.09 2.82
N GLY A 414 6.34 19.09 2.26
CA GLY A 414 6.77 19.79 1.04
C GLY A 414 8.12 20.50 1.22
N ARG A 415 8.29 21.23 2.34
CA ARG A 415 9.59 21.85 2.67
C ARG A 415 10.71 20.83 2.83
N ILE A 416 10.44 19.69 3.48
CA ILE A 416 11.40 18.59 3.60
C ILE A 416 11.80 18.07 2.21
N ALA A 417 10.84 17.87 1.31
CA ALA A 417 11.11 17.43 -0.06
C ALA A 417 11.95 18.46 -0.83
N THR A 418 11.63 19.75 -0.74
CA THR A 418 12.41 20.81 -1.40
C THR A 418 13.81 20.97 -0.83
N MET A 419 14.00 20.84 0.50
CA MET A 419 15.29 21.13 1.14
C MET A 419 16.25 19.93 1.18
N PHE A 420 15.72 18.71 1.25
CA PHE A 420 16.52 17.50 1.45
C PHE A 420 16.27 16.43 0.39
N GLY A 421 15.31 16.65 -0.50
CA GLY A 421 14.97 15.74 -1.59
C GLY A 421 15.91 15.91 -2.77
N SER A 422 15.76 15.03 -3.75
CA SER A 422 16.49 15.12 -5.00
C SER A 422 15.57 15.68 -6.09
N PRO A 423 16.06 16.50 -7.03
CA PRO A 423 15.23 16.94 -8.14
C PRO A 423 14.82 15.73 -9.00
N ALA A 424 13.55 15.69 -9.43
CA ALA A 424 13.07 14.77 -10.45
C ALA A 424 12.79 15.51 -11.75
N ILE A 425 13.07 14.85 -12.87
CA ILE A 425 12.62 15.31 -14.18
C ILE A 425 11.22 14.70 -14.40
N SER A 426 10.20 15.54 -14.34
CA SER A 426 8.79 15.14 -14.56
C SER A 426 8.12 16.13 -15.52
N GLY A 427 8.46 16.04 -16.81
CA GLY A 427 7.90 16.94 -17.83
C GLY A 427 8.09 18.43 -17.52
N ASP A 428 7.03 19.22 -17.67
CA ASP A 428 7.04 20.70 -17.65
C ASP A 428 7.05 21.33 -16.23
N GLN A 429 7.13 20.56 -15.14
CA GLN A 429 7.17 21.10 -13.77
C GLN A 429 8.34 20.51 -13.00
N SER A 430 9.07 21.38 -12.28
CA SER A 430 10.10 20.94 -11.33
C SER A 430 9.44 20.25 -10.15
N GLU A 431 9.44 18.93 -10.16
CA GLU A 431 8.95 18.10 -9.05
C GLU A 431 10.15 17.52 -8.27
N TRP A 432 10.00 17.39 -6.95
CA TRP A 432 10.99 16.84 -6.04
C TRP A 432 10.71 15.37 -5.78
N LEU A 433 11.75 14.57 -5.59
CA LEU A 433 11.65 13.29 -4.91
C LEU A 433 11.61 13.51 -3.42
N PHE A 434 10.82 12.72 -2.72
CA PHE A 434 10.91 12.69 -1.27
C PHE A 434 12.31 12.21 -0.83
N PRO A 435 12.88 12.76 0.26
CA PRO A 435 14.22 12.39 0.70
C PRO A 435 14.35 10.91 1.05
N THR A 436 15.50 10.33 0.72
CA THR A 436 15.85 8.96 1.13
C THR A 436 16.13 8.88 2.64
N PRO A 437 16.09 7.67 3.24
CA PRO A 437 16.50 7.48 4.63
C PRO A 437 17.92 7.99 4.90
N ALA A 438 18.87 7.72 4.01
CA ALA A 438 20.25 8.20 4.15
C ALA A 438 20.34 9.73 4.17
N GLN A 439 19.56 10.43 3.34
CA GLN A 439 19.51 11.89 3.33
C GLN A 439 18.95 12.47 4.63
N LEU A 440 17.92 11.84 5.23
CA LEU A 440 17.31 12.35 6.46
C LEU A 440 18.03 11.93 7.74
N ALA A 441 18.83 10.87 7.73
CA ALA A 441 19.53 10.35 8.91
C ALA A 441 20.37 11.40 9.64
N HIS A 442 20.93 12.36 8.89
CA HIS A 442 21.81 13.42 9.39
C HIS A 442 21.31 14.84 9.05
N ALA A 443 20.09 14.98 8.54
CA ALA A 443 19.56 16.27 8.13
C ALA A 443 19.18 17.16 9.32
N ALA A 444 19.41 18.47 9.15
CA ALA A 444 18.88 19.52 10.03
C ALA A 444 17.39 19.79 9.73
N ILE A 445 16.54 18.79 9.99
CA ILE A 445 15.10 18.74 9.65
C ILE A 445 14.33 19.92 10.27
N GLU A 446 14.81 20.44 11.40
CA GLU A 446 14.28 21.60 12.10
C GLU A 446 14.14 22.83 11.17
N ARG A 447 15.03 22.97 10.18
CA ARG A 447 14.97 24.05 9.18
C ARG A 447 13.69 24.03 8.33
N ALA A 448 12.99 22.89 8.25
CA ALA A 448 11.70 22.78 7.57
C ALA A 448 10.50 23.24 8.44
N GLY A 449 10.75 23.72 9.67
CA GLY A 449 9.73 24.11 10.64
C GLY A 449 9.23 22.96 11.51
N VAL A 450 10.01 21.89 11.62
CA VAL A 450 9.69 20.72 12.44
C VAL A 450 10.26 20.91 13.84
N VAL A 451 9.46 20.65 14.88
CA VAL A 451 9.92 20.71 16.27
C VAL A 451 11.00 19.65 16.56
N SER A 452 11.98 20.00 17.39
CA SER A 452 13.19 19.18 17.63
C SER A 452 12.89 17.73 18.03
N ALA A 453 11.89 17.50 18.89
CA ALA A 453 11.51 16.14 19.29
C ALA A 453 11.06 15.28 18.09
N ARG A 454 10.27 15.83 17.17
CA ARG A 454 9.83 15.11 15.95
C ARG A 454 10.94 14.97 14.93
N ALA A 455 11.77 15.99 14.78
CA ALA A 455 12.95 15.92 13.92
C ALA A 455 13.88 14.77 14.37
N GLU A 456 14.06 14.59 15.68
CA GLU A 456 14.84 13.47 16.21
C GLU A 456 14.17 12.11 15.99
N THR A 457 12.85 12.01 16.18
CA THR A 457 12.11 10.78 15.81
C THR A 457 12.30 10.44 14.33
N ILE A 458 12.25 11.42 13.43
CA ILE A 458 12.47 11.21 11.98
C ILE A 458 13.91 10.76 11.70
N ARG A 459 14.93 11.39 12.31
CA ARG A 459 16.34 10.98 12.16
C ARG A 459 16.56 9.55 12.67
N SER A 460 15.96 9.20 13.81
CA SER A 460 16.07 7.86 14.40
C SER A 460 15.41 6.80 13.50
N LEU A 461 14.22 7.09 12.97
CA LEU A 461 13.58 6.25 11.96
C LEU A 461 14.46 6.11 10.71
N ALA A 462 14.98 7.23 10.19
CA ALA A 462 15.80 7.25 8.98
C ALA A 462 17.07 6.40 9.11
N ARG A 463 17.75 6.47 10.27
CA ARG A 463 18.90 5.60 10.58
C ARG A 463 18.53 4.12 10.58
N ARG A 464 17.47 3.74 11.31
CA ARG A 464 17.01 2.34 11.39
C ARG A 464 16.48 1.78 10.06
N VAL A 465 16.07 2.64 9.14
CA VAL A 465 15.67 2.20 7.80
C VAL A 465 16.88 2.10 6.87
N ALA A 466 17.84 3.02 7.00
CA ALA A 466 19.09 2.99 6.24
C ALA A 466 19.95 1.75 6.56
N ASP A 467 20.00 1.32 7.83
CA ASP A 467 20.70 0.10 8.27
C ASP A 467 19.86 -1.19 8.14
N ALA A 468 18.64 -1.08 7.59
CA ALA A 468 17.67 -2.15 7.41
C ALA A 468 17.17 -2.84 8.70
N THR A 469 17.32 -2.21 9.87
CA THR A 469 16.69 -2.65 11.14
C THR A 469 15.15 -2.57 11.07
N ILE A 470 14.61 -1.56 10.38
CA ILE A 470 13.19 -1.42 10.06
C ILE A 470 13.03 -1.45 8.55
N THR A 471 12.14 -2.30 8.04
CA THR A 471 11.80 -2.33 6.61
C THR A 471 10.29 -2.29 6.40
N PHE A 472 9.85 -1.63 5.32
CA PHE A 472 8.45 -1.39 5.00
C PHE A 472 7.92 -2.23 3.83
N ASN A 473 8.50 -3.41 3.62
CA ASN A 473 8.10 -4.29 2.52
C ASN A 473 7.14 -5.38 3.01
N SER A 474 6.42 -6.05 2.10
CA SER A 474 5.45 -7.11 2.45
C SER A 474 6.08 -8.37 3.06
N SER A 475 7.41 -8.43 3.23
CA SER A 475 8.06 -9.57 3.89
C SER A 475 8.00 -9.50 5.41
N VAL A 476 7.88 -8.29 5.95
CA VAL A 476 7.81 -8.06 7.39
C VAL A 476 6.40 -8.34 7.88
N ASP A 477 6.31 -8.94 9.07
CA ASP A 477 5.04 -9.03 9.73
C ASP A 477 4.55 -7.66 10.21
N ALA A 478 3.26 -7.36 10.05
CA ALA A 478 2.71 -6.08 10.47
C ALA A 478 2.89 -5.83 11.97
N ARG A 479 2.80 -6.87 12.82
CA ARG A 479 2.99 -6.71 14.28
C ARG A 479 4.44 -6.52 14.65
N GLU A 480 5.35 -7.23 14.00
CA GLU A 480 6.80 -7.03 14.18
C GLU A 480 7.17 -5.60 13.79
N MET A 481 6.66 -5.10 12.66
CA MET A 481 6.88 -3.72 12.25
C MET A 481 6.28 -2.72 13.26
N VAL A 482 5.04 -2.95 13.72
CA VAL A 482 4.41 -2.10 14.75
C VAL A 482 5.25 -2.09 16.04
N SER A 483 5.77 -3.24 16.48
CA SER A 483 6.65 -3.33 17.64
C SER A 483 7.93 -2.53 17.42
N ALA A 484 8.63 -2.75 16.30
CA ALA A 484 9.88 -2.06 16.00
C ALA A 484 9.70 -0.54 15.84
N LEU A 485 8.55 -0.10 15.32
CA LEU A 485 8.18 1.31 15.24
C LEU A 485 7.94 1.91 16.63
N LYS A 486 7.28 1.17 17.54
CA LYS A 486 7.02 1.62 18.91
C LYS A 486 8.28 1.72 19.78
N ASP A 487 9.34 1.01 19.42
CA ASP A 487 10.65 1.15 20.08
C ASP A 487 11.34 2.48 19.74
N LEU A 488 10.80 3.26 18.78
CA LEU A 488 11.27 4.61 18.48
C LEU A 488 10.62 5.65 19.41
N PRO A 489 11.41 6.48 20.10
CA PRO A 489 10.88 7.60 20.87
C PRO A 489 10.00 8.51 20.01
N GLY A 490 8.79 8.81 20.48
CA GLY A 490 7.82 9.66 19.77
C GLY A 490 6.86 8.91 18.84
N ILE A 491 6.95 7.59 18.72
CA ILE A 491 5.97 6.77 17.98
C ILE A 491 5.14 5.94 18.96
N GLY A 492 3.86 6.29 19.09
CA GLY A 492 2.88 5.52 19.87
C GLY A 492 2.05 4.55 19.03
N ASP A 493 1.15 3.82 19.70
CA ASP A 493 0.25 2.81 19.09
C ASP A 493 -0.49 3.36 17.86
N TRP A 494 -1.06 4.56 17.98
CA TRP A 494 -1.81 5.18 16.87
C TRP A 494 -0.93 5.37 15.62
N THR A 495 0.29 5.89 15.77
CA THR A 495 1.19 6.15 14.63
C THR A 495 1.66 4.84 14.01
N ALA A 496 2.01 3.85 14.83
CA ALA A 496 2.48 2.55 14.34
C ALA A 496 1.38 1.79 13.58
N GLU A 497 0.16 1.71 14.13
CA GLU A 497 -1.00 1.09 13.48
C GLU A 497 -1.40 1.83 12.19
N TYR A 498 -1.33 3.18 12.20
CA TYR A 498 -1.57 3.97 10.99
C TYR A 498 -0.56 3.66 9.88
N ILE A 499 0.72 3.51 10.24
CA ILE A 499 1.78 3.12 9.30
C ILE A 499 1.55 1.68 8.80
N ALA A 500 1.20 0.73 9.66
CA ALA A 500 0.86 -0.63 9.23
C ALA A 500 -0.30 -0.67 8.22
N MET A 501 -1.38 0.06 8.54
CA MET A 501 -2.55 0.18 7.67
C MET A 501 -2.19 0.72 6.28
N ARG A 502 -1.38 1.80 6.22
CA ARG A 502 -1.15 2.56 4.99
C ARG A 502 0.10 2.10 4.22
N ALA A 503 1.16 1.67 4.89
CA ALA A 503 2.44 1.29 4.28
C ALA A 503 2.44 -0.18 3.82
N LEU A 504 1.94 -1.08 4.66
CA LEU A 504 1.90 -2.52 4.36
C LEU A 504 0.56 -2.96 3.75
N GLY A 505 -0.42 -2.05 3.70
CA GLY A 505 -1.79 -2.38 3.33
C GLY A 505 -2.38 -3.42 4.28
N GLU A 506 -2.08 -3.34 5.58
CA GLU A 506 -2.56 -4.30 6.57
C GLU A 506 -4.08 -4.12 6.78
N PRO A 507 -4.94 -5.06 6.31
CA PRO A 507 -6.39 -4.88 6.31
C PRO A 507 -7.00 -4.90 7.72
N ASP A 508 -6.25 -5.40 8.70
CA ASP A 508 -6.68 -5.54 10.09
C ASP A 508 -5.99 -4.56 11.05
N ALA A 509 -5.20 -3.63 10.53
CA ALA A 509 -4.56 -2.57 11.34
C ALA A 509 -5.62 -1.63 11.90
N PHE A 510 -5.46 -1.24 13.16
CA PHE A 510 -6.50 -0.52 13.89
C PHE A 510 -5.95 0.49 14.90
N PRO A 511 -5.91 1.80 14.54
CA PRO A 511 -5.43 2.84 15.44
C PRO A 511 -6.53 3.22 16.46
N SER A 512 -6.77 2.37 17.46
CA SER A 512 -7.86 2.52 18.45
C SER A 512 -7.83 3.82 19.28
N GLY A 513 -6.65 4.45 19.38
CA GLY A 513 -6.48 5.77 20.02
C GLY A 513 -7.00 6.96 19.21
N ASP A 514 -7.46 6.74 17.97
CA ASP A 514 -7.91 7.81 17.08
C ASP A 514 -9.15 8.52 17.61
N LEU A 515 -9.04 9.85 17.76
CA LEU A 515 -10.12 10.67 18.33
C LEU A 515 -11.38 10.67 17.46
N VAL A 516 -11.24 10.58 16.13
CA VAL A 516 -12.39 10.55 15.21
C VAL A 516 -13.10 9.22 15.33
N LEU A 517 -12.37 8.10 15.38
CA LEU A 517 -12.98 6.77 15.56
C LEU A 517 -13.71 6.67 16.90
N ARG A 518 -13.08 7.13 17.99
CA ARG A 518 -13.69 7.14 19.32
C ARG A 518 -14.97 7.98 19.35
N ARG A 519 -14.94 9.18 18.77
CA ARG A 519 -16.13 10.04 18.64
C ARG A 519 -17.24 9.34 17.87
N MET A 520 -16.92 8.70 16.75
CA MET A 520 -17.90 8.01 15.92
C MET A 520 -18.48 6.75 16.59
N ALA A 521 -17.71 6.12 17.47
CA ALA A 521 -18.17 5.02 18.31
C ALA A 521 -18.80 5.49 19.64
N GLY A 522 -19.42 6.68 19.67
CA GLY A 522 -20.15 7.20 20.83
C GLY A 522 -19.26 7.77 21.95
N GLY A 523 -18.03 8.22 21.62
CA GLY A 523 -17.11 8.81 22.57
C GLY A 523 -16.40 7.82 23.50
N CYS A 524 -16.46 6.51 23.20
CA CYS A 524 -15.90 5.48 24.06
C CYS A 524 -14.36 5.58 24.24
N ALA A 525 -13.85 4.93 25.28
CA ALA A 525 -12.41 4.81 25.53
C ALA A 525 -11.74 3.90 24.48
N ALA A 526 -10.45 4.11 24.21
CA ALA A 526 -9.71 3.32 23.22
C ALA A 526 -9.77 1.80 23.47
N ARG A 527 -9.71 1.36 24.73
CA ARG A 527 -9.84 -0.06 25.11
C ARG A 527 -11.22 -0.64 24.82
N GLU A 528 -12.27 0.17 24.94
CA GLU A 528 -13.63 -0.25 24.62
C GLU A 528 -13.82 -0.37 23.12
N LEU A 529 -13.32 0.62 22.37
CA LEU A 529 -13.33 0.59 20.92
C LEU A 529 -12.55 -0.61 20.37
N ASP A 530 -11.39 -0.94 20.96
CA ASP A 530 -10.61 -2.11 20.55
C ASP A 530 -11.38 -3.43 20.76
N ARG A 531 -12.04 -3.60 21.92
CA ARG A 531 -12.92 -4.75 22.20
C ARG A 531 -14.06 -4.85 21.19
N ARG A 532 -14.75 -3.74 20.92
CA ARG A 532 -15.83 -3.69 19.93
C ARG A 532 -15.33 -4.04 18.53
N SER A 533 -14.16 -3.53 18.14
CA SER A 533 -13.57 -3.75 16.81
C SER A 533 -13.23 -5.21 16.50
N ALA A 534 -13.21 -6.09 17.52
CA ALA A 534 -12.91 -7.50 17.35
C ALA A 534 -13.88 -8.20 16.37
N SER A 535 -15.13 -7.74 16.29
CA SER A 535 -16.13 -8.26 15.34
C SER A 535 -15.88 -7.84 13.89
N TRP A 536 -15.04 -6.83 13.65
CA TRP A 536 -14.73 -6.32 12.31
C TRP A 536 -13.54 -7.03 11.67
N ARG A 537 -12.89 -7.94 12.39
CA ARG A 537 -11.69 -8.64 11.92
C ARG A 537 -12.07 -9.67 10.85
N PRO A 538 -11.34 -9.75 9.73
CA PRO A 538 -9.98 -9.19 9.52
C PRO A 538 -9.96 -7.84 8.79
N TRP A 539 -11.05 -7.08 8.74
CA TRP A 539 -11.23 -5.88 7.90
C TRP A 539 -11.30 -4.57 8.69
N ARG A 540 -10.63 -4.49 9.85
CA ARG A 540 -10.67 -3.30 10.72
C ARG A 540 -10.20 -2.03 10.01
N ALA A 541 -9.22 -2.10 9.10
CA ALA A 541 -8.76 -0.93 8.32
C ALA A 541 -9.88 -0.35 7.44
N TYR A 542 -10.73 -1.18 6.84
CA TYR A 542 -11.88 -0.71 6.06
C TYR A 542 -12.95 -0.07 6.95
N ALA A 543 -13.17 -0.61 8.16
CA ALA A 543 -14.04 0.04 9.15
C ALA A 543 -13.51 1.43 9.54
N VAL A 544 -12.19 1.59 9.71
CA VAL A 544 -11.55 2.90 9.95
C VAL A 544 -11.86 3.86 8.79
N MET A 545 -11.71 3.42 7.53
CA MET A 545 -12.00 4.25 6.36
C MET A 545 -13.47 4.69 6.30
N LEU A 546 -14.41 3.78 6.57
CA LEU A 546 -15.84 4.08 6.62
C LEU A 546 -16.19 5.12 7.68
N LEU A 547 -15.63 4.98 8.88
CA LEU A 547 -15.88 5.90 10.00
C LEU A 547 -15.23 7.26 9.77
N TRP A 548 -14.01 7.31 9.23
CA TRP A 548 -13.38 8.57 8.83
C TRP A 548 -14.14 9.27 7.71
N GLN A 549 -14.65 8.52 6.73
CA GLN A 549 -15.42 9.13 5.65
C GLN A 549 -16.76 9.68 6.16
N SER A 550 -17.44 8.93 7.03
CA SER A 550 -18.68 9.39 7.67
C SER A 550 -18.47 10.67 8.51
N ALA A 551 -17.34 10.75 9.22
CA ALA A 551 -16.96 11.95 9.97
C ALA A 551 -16.76 13.18 9.07
N ARG A 552 -16.21 13.00 7.86
CA ARG A 552 -16.05 14.08 6.88
C ARG A 552 -17.39 14.56 6.36
N ASP A 553 -18.30 13.63 6.07
CA ASP A 553 -19.65 13.96 5.59
C ASP A 553 -20.46 14.77 6.62
N GLU A 554 -20.35 14.43 7.91
CA GLU A 554 -20.94 15.22 9.00
C GLU A 554 -20.40 16.66 9.04
N HIS A 555 -19.08 16.80 8.90
CA HIS A 555 -18.43 18.12 8.88
C HIS A 555 -18.86 18.94 7.66
N ASP A 556 -18.87 18.36 6.46
CA ASP A 556 -19.29 19.04 5.23
C ASP A 556 -20.76 19.45 5.26
N THR A 557 -21.64 18.61 5.81
CA THR A 557 -23.06 18.94 6.00
C THR A 557 -23.24 20.08 6.99
N SER A 558 -22.51 20.07 8.11
CA SER A 558 -22.57 21.14 9.11
C SER A 558 -22.07 22.49 8.59
N SER A 559 -20.99 22.48 7.79
CA SER A 559 -20.41 23.69 7.20
C SER A 559 -21.34 24.33 6.17
N ARG A 560 -22.01 23.51 5.34
CA ARG A 560 -23.03 23.97 4.38
C ARG A 560 -24.26 24.55 5.08
N ARG A 561 -24.75 23.93 6.16
CA ARG A 561 -25.86 24.48 6.96
C ARG A 561 -25.52 25.83 7.58
N ARG A 562 -24.30 25.99 8.13
CA ARG A 562 -23.84 27.27 8.68
C ARG A 562 -23.72 28.36 7.61
N HIS A 563 -23.22 28.02 6.41
CA HIS A 563 -23.18 28.97 5.29
C HIS A 563 -24.60 29.36 4.82
N ALA A 564 -25.50 28.39 4.66
CA ALA A 564 -26.88 28.66 4.28
C ALA A 564 -27.64 29.52 5.32
N GLN A 565 -27.41 29.31 6.62
CA GLN A 565 -27.96 30.15 7.69
C GLN A 565 -27.37 31.57 7.69
N ARG A 566 -26.10 31.72 7.34
CA ARG A 566 -25.43 33.04 7.24
C ARG A 566 -25.91 33.83 6.02
N ASP A 567 -26.08 33.16 4.88
CA ASP A 567 -26.65 33.76 3.65
C ASP A 567 -28.15 34.08 3.80
N GLY A 568 -28.90 33.26 4.55
CA GLY A 568 -30.30 33.51 4.90
C GLY A 568 -30.50 34.71 5.85
N ARG A 569 -29.60 34.91 6.82
CA ARG A 569 -29.60 36.10 7.70
C ARG A 569 -29.21 37.38 6.96
N SER A 570 -28.32 37.30 5.97
CA SER A 570 -27.96 38.47 5.15
C SER A 570 -29.13 38.98 4.30
N LYS A 571 -30.06 38.10 3.89
CA LYS A 571 -31.25 38.50 3.10
C LYS A 571 -32.41 39.05 3.92
N LEU A 572 -32.41 38.87 5.24
CA LEU A 572 -33.45 39.42 6.13
C LEU A 572 -33.12 40.83 6.65
N HIS A 573 -31.86 41.28 6.56
CA HIS A 573 -31.47 42.63 6.97
C HIS A 573 -31.60 43.71 5.88
N ASP A 574 -31.74 43.34 4.60
CA ASP A 574 -31.97 44.30 3.51
C ASP A 574 -33.47 44.52 3.17
N GLY A 575 -34.38 44.00 4.01
CA GLY A 575 -35.81 43.92 3.70
C GLY A 575 -36.76 44.81 4.50
N ASN A 576 -36.30 45.65 5.42
CA ASN A 576 -37.20 46.47 6.25
C ASN A 576 -36.70 47.90 6.44
N GLY A 577 -37.04 48.78 5.51
CA GLY A 577 -36.66 50.19 5.58
C GLY A 577 -37.25 51.05 4.48
N ARG A 578 -38.54 50.91 4.14
CA ARG A 578 -39.28 51.89 3.33
C ARG A 578 -40.79 51.78 3.59
N SER A 579 -41.33 52.66 4.44
CA SER A 579 -42.48 53.54 4.14
C SER A 579 -43.19 53.98 5.43
N ALA A 580 -43.10 55.28 5.74
CA ALA A 580 -44.23 56.12 6.11
C ALA A 580 -43.75 57.58 6.27
N ARG A 581 -44.17 58.45 5.36
CA ARG A 581 -44.10 59.91 5.48
C ARG A 581 -45.30 60.39 6.30
N VAL A 582 -45.10 61.30 7.27
CA VAL A 582 -46.06 62.36 7.62
C VAL A 582 -45.28 63.63 8.03
N SER A 583 -45.88 64.76 7.71
CA SER A 583 -45.37 66.11 7.51
C SER A 583 -44.95 66.96 8.72
N SER A 584 -44.14 67.98 8.39
CA SER A 584 -44.13 69.38 8.85
C SER A 584 -43.81 69.76 10.31
N ALA A 585 -42.73 70.55 10.48
CA ALA A 585 -42.76 71.99 10.84
C ALA A 585 -41.75 72.42 11.95
N HIS A 586 -41.17 73.61 11.75
CA HIS A 586 -40.52 74.55 12.71
C HIS A 586 -39.05 74.35 13.16
N GLY A 587 -38.14 75.06 12.44
CA GLY A 587 -37.28 76.17 12.92
C GLY A 587 -36.53 76.10 14.26
N ALA A 588 -35.20 76.29 14.21
CA ALA A 588 -34.50 77.50 14.70
C ALA A 588 -33.00 77.24 14.96
N THR A 589 -32.18 78.18 14.48
CA THR A 589 -30.75 78.49 14.78
C THR A 589 -29.67 77.45 14.51
#